data_AF-A0A7S3ANP8-F1
#
_entry.id   AF-A0A7S3ANP8-F1
#
_cell.length_a   1.000
_cell.length_b   1.000
_cell.length_c   1.000
_cell.angle_alpha   90.00
_cell.angle_beta   90.00
_cell.angle_gamma   90.00
#
_symmetry.space_group_name_H-M   'P 1'
#
loop_
_entity.id
_entity.type
_entity.pdbx_description
1 polymer ?
#
loop_
_entity_poly.entity_id
_entity_poly.type
_entity_poly.pdbx_seq_one_letter_code
_entity_poly.pdbx_strand_id
1 'polypeptide(L)'
;GWSRKWCVLQDHLLAFFDQQPTSHSASEAESIEVVPWTDLEALVLVPPTGIDLHLRGGRTVSLRADSADRSLEWTADILRLAAAHAVRLLARALGGEWELVYVDEDAQLMGDG
;
A
#
# COMPACT_ATOMS: atom_id res chain seq x y z
N GLY A 1 3.56 10.03 17.54
CA GLY A 1 4.28 11.24 17.07
C GLY A 1 4.96 10.93 15.76
N TRP A 2 5.36 11.94 14.97
CA TRP A 2 6.06 11.71 13.69
C TRP A 2 7.54 11.39 13.91
N SER A 3 8.06 10.40 13.19
CA SER A 3 9.49 10.07 13.18
C SER A 3 9.98 9.94 11.74
N ARG A 4 11.15 10.53 11.44
CA ARG A 4 11.79 10.36 10.13
C ARG A 4 12.36 8.95 10.04
N LYS A 5 12.01 8.23 8.97
CA LYS A 5 12.51 6.89 8.67
C LYS A 5 13.15 6.90 7.29
N TRP A 6 14.11 6.01 7.09
CA TRP A 6 14.55 5.63 5.75
C TRP A 6 13.58 4.57 5.23
N CYS A 7 12.95 4.83 4.09
CA CYS A 7 11.91 3.99 3.55
C CYS A 7 12.36 3.40 2.21
N VAL A 8 12.14 2.11 1.99
CA VAL A 8 12.51 1.43 0.75
C VAL A 8 11.29 0.73 0.16
N LEU A 9 10.95 1.09 -1.08
CA LEU A 9 9.94 0.40 -1.86
C LEU A 9 10.57 -0.81 -2.57
N GLN A 10 9.99 -1.99 -2.38
CA GLN A 10 10.42 -3.24 -3.00
C GLN A 10 9.25 -3.88 -3.76
N ASP A 11 9.53 -4.91 -4.56
CA ASP A 11 8.52 -5.57 -5.41
C ASP A 11 7.32 -6.16 -4.66
N HIS A 12 7.46 -6.42 -3.36
CA HIS A 12 6.46 -7.11 -2.54
C HIS A 12 6.15 -6.42 -1.20
N LEU A 13 6.88 -5.36 -0.84
CA LEU A 13 6.71 -4.68 0.43
C LEU A 13 7.26 -3.24 0.40
N LEU A 14 6.87 -2.46 1.42
CA LEU A 14 7.54 -1.26 1.90
C LEU A 14 8.23 -1.57 3.22
N ALA A 15 9.51 -1.24 3.34
CA ALA A 15 10.29 -1.42 4.57
C ALA A 15 10.72 -0.07 5.15
N PHE A 16 10.73 0.02 6.48
CA PHE A 16 11.13 1.19 7.26
C PHE A 16 12.36 0.89 8.12
N PHE A 17 13.30 1.82 8.12
CA PHE A 17 14.55 1.75 8.87
C PHE A 17 14.80 3.06 9.64
N ASP A 18 15.44 3.00 10.80
CA ASP A 18 15.85 4.21 11.54
C ASP A 18 16.99 4.96 10.86
N GLN A 19 17.85 4.23 10.15
CA GLN A 19 19.01 4.76 9.45
C GLN A 19 19.09 4.15 8.06
N GLN A 20 19.76 4.86 7.15
CA GLN A 20 20.04 4.34 5.83
C GLN A 20 20.93 3.08 5.95
N PRO A 21 20.55 1.94 5.35
CA PRO A 21 21.39 0.74 5.33
C PRO A 21 22.74 1.06 4.70
N THR A 22 23.84 0.67 5.36
CA THR A 22 25.21 0.96 4.93
C THR A 22 25.78 -0.09 3.98
N SER A 23 25.17 -1.27 3.88
CA SER A 23 25.55 -2.34 2.95
C SER A 23 24.58 -2.42 1.76
N HIS A 24 25.11 -2.85 0.60
CA HIS A 24 24.33 -3.06 -0.64
C HIS A 24 23.22 -4.13 -0.50
N SER A 25 23.20 -4.85 0.61
CA SER A 25 22.13 -5.75 1.03
C SER A 25 21.28 -5.05 2.09
N ALA A 26 20.18 -4.42 1.65
CA ALA A 26 19.12 -3.98 2.56
C ALA A 26 18.55 -5.12 3.45
N SER A 27 18.95 -6.38 3.23
CA SER A 27 18.64 -7.54 4.06
C SER A 27 19.43 -7.65 5.36
N GLU A 28 20.52 -6.89 5.55
CA GLU A 28 21.33 -6.93 6.79
C GLU A 28 20.92 -5.84 7.81
N ALA A 29 20.27 -4.78 7.35
CA ALA A 29 19.65 -3.82 8.25
C ALA A 29 18.34 -4.41 8.77
N GLU A 30 18.18 -4.49 10.09
CA GLU A 30 16.93 -4.94 10.71
C GLU A 30 15.85 -3.88 10.42
N SER A 31 14.87 -4.24 9.58
CA SER A 31 13.71 -3.39 9.33
C SER A 31 12.85 -3.35 10.59
N ILE A 32 12.48 -2.15 11.02
CA ILE A 32 11.67 -1.96 12.24
C ILE A 32 10.19 -2.20 11.94
N GLU A 33 9.78 -1.89 10.71
CA GLU A 33 8.43 -2.11 10.23
C GLU A 33 8.45 -2.49 8.74
N VAL A 34 7.55 -3.41 8.38
CA VAL A 34 7.36 -3.86 7.01
C VAL A 34 5.86 -3.86 6.71
N VAL A 35 5.51 -3.33 5.54
CA VAL A 35 4.15 -3.33 5.00
C VAL A 35 4.15 -4.15 3.72
N PRO A 36 3.72 -5.43 3.77
CA PRO A 36 3.52 -6.23 2.58
C PRO A 36 2.43 -5.62 1.69
N TRP A 37 2.62 -5.65 0.37
CA TRP A 37 1.59 -5.17 -0.56
C TRP A 37 0.29 -5.98 -0.49
N THR A 38 0.35 -7.23 -0.02
CA THR A 38 -0.82 -8.07 0.27
C THR A 38 -1.71 -7.56 1.38
N ASP A 39 -1.19 -6.66 2.21
CA ASP A 39 -1.92 -6.09 3.35
C ASP A 39 -2.51 -4.72 3.01
N LEU A 40 -2.13 -4.11 1.88
CA LEU A 40 -2.66 -2.82 1.45
C LEU A 40 -4.11 -2.98 0.95
N GLU A 41 -5.06 -2.33 1.63
CA GLU A 41 -6.48 -2.31 1.27
C GLU A 41 -6.86 -1.03 0.50
N ALA A 42 -6.31 0.11 0.92
CA ALA A 42 -6.53 1.38 0.25
C ALA A 42 -5.35 2.35 0.46
N LEU A 43 -5.26 3.33 -0.44
CA LEU A 43 -4.33 4.45 -0.34
C LEU A 43 -5.11 5.75 -0.45
N VAL A 44 -4.93 6.65 0.52
CA VAL A 44 -5.58 7.96 0.56
C VAL A 44 -4.53 9.05 0.48
N LEU A 45 -4.72 10.00 -0.44
CA LEU A 45 -3.88 11.19 -0.53
C LEU A 45 -4.27 12.17 0.57
N VAL A 46 -3.28 12.69 1.30
CA VAL A 46 -3.45 13.70 2.35
C VAL A 46 -2.65 14.95 1.96
N PRO A 47 -3.24 15.87 1.19
CA PRO A 47 -2.53 17.04 0.69
C PRO A 47 -1.93 17.91 1.81
N PRO A 48 -0.80 18.60 1.58
CA PRO A 48 -0.07 18.64 0.30
C PRO A 48 1.01 17.56 0.15
N THR A 49 1.43 16.90 1.23
CA THR A 49 2.64 16.05 1.23
C THR A 49 2.46 14.69 1.88
N GLY A 50 1.22 14.32 2.24
CA GLY A 50 0.92 13.12 3.00
C GLY A 50 0.23 12.04 2.18
N ILE A 51 0.38 10.81 2.64
CA ILE A 51 -0.30 9.62 2.12
C ILE A 51 -0.66 8.73 3.29
N ASP A 52 -1.89 8.25 3.36
CA ASP A 52 -2.31 7.24 4.31
C ASP A 52 -2.46 5.88 3.60
N LEU A 53 -1.75 4.88 4.10
CA LEU A 53 -1.87 3.49 3.68
C LEU A 53 -2.81 2.78 4.66
N HIS A 54 -3.99 2.40 4.18
CA HIS A 54 -4.94 1.61 4.95
C HIS A 54 -4.64 0.13 4.73
N LEU A 55 -4.35 -0.56 5.81
CA LEU A 55 -3.90 -1.93 5.82
C LEU A 55 -4.95 -2.85 6.47
N ARG A 56 -4.85 -4.14 6.14
CA ARG A 56 -5.69 -5.18 6.71
C ARG A 56 -5.71 -5.12 8.24
N GLY A 57 -6.89 -5.36 8.80
CA GLY A 57 -7.13 -5.27 10.24
C GLY A 57 -7.32 -3.85 10.75
N GLY A 58 -7.60 -2.89 9.84
CA GLY A 58 -7.90 -1.50 10.20
C GLY A 58 -6.67 -0.70 10.64
N ARG A 59 -5.46 -1.17 10.36
CA ARG A 59 -4.22 -0.44 10.67
C ARG A 59 -3.97 0.62 9.60
N THR A 60 -3.56 1.82 10.00
CA THR A 60 -3.16 2.87 9.05
C THR A 60 -1.69 3.23 9.25
N VAL A 61 -0.94 3.33 8.16
CA VAL A 61 0.42 3.88 8.13
C VAL A 61 0.39 5.21 7.39
N SER A 62 0.66 6.29 8.10
CA SER A 62 0.72 7.64 7.53
C SER A 62 2.15 8.02 7.16
N LEU A 63 2.35 8.41 5.91
CA LEU A 63 3.61 8.88 5.36
C LEU A 63 3.53 10.37 5.07
N ARG A 64 4.63 11.08 5.25
CA ARG A 64 4.76 12.49 4.85
C ARG A 64 6.10 12.72 4.18
N ALA A 65 6.05 13.27 2.97
CA ALA A 65 7.23 13.64 2.18
C ALA A 65 7.68 15.07 2.49
N ASP A 66 8.92 15.38 2.10
CA ASP A 66 9.48 16.74 2.22
C ASP A 66 8.87 17.72 1.19
N SER A 67 8.22 17.21 0.12
CA SER A 67 7.55 18.02 -0.89
C SER A 67 6.32 17.32 -1.48
N ALA A 68 5.43 18.10 -2.12
CA ALA A 68 4.25 17.57 -2.78
C ALA A 68 4.62 16.66 -3.95
N ASP A 69 5.60 17.05 -4.76
CA ASP A 69 6.08 16.26 -5.89
C ASP A 69 6.61 14.88 -5.45
N ARG A 70 7.38 14.85 -4.35
CA ARG A 70 7.85 13.58 -3.78
C ARG A 70 6.70 12.71 -3.26
N SER A 71 5.68 13.32 -2.67
CA SER A 71 4.47 12.60 -2.25
C SER A 71 3.74 11.97 -3.44
N LEU A 72 3.62 12.69 -4.55
CA LEU A 72 2.98 12.19 -5.77
C LEU A 72 3.79 11.08 -6.44
N GLU A 73 5.11 11.24 -6.54
CA GLU A 73 6.02 10.22 -7.05
C GLU A 73 5.89 8.91 -6.25
N TRP A 74 5.95 9.01 -4.92
CA TRP A 74 5.79 7.85 -4.04
C TRP A 74 4.42 7.20 -4.15
N THR A 75 3.36 8.01 -4.27
CA THR A 75 2.01 7.49 -4.48
C THR A 75 1.94 6.63 -5.74
N ALA A 76 2.48 7.14 -6.85
CA ALA A 76 2.47 6.44 -8.13
C ALA A 76 3.25 5.11 -8.05
N ASP A 77 4.43 5.13 -7.42
CA ASP A 77 5.23 3.91 -7.27
C ASP A 77 4.58 2.87 -6.36
N ILE A 78 3.98 3.27 -5.23
CA ILE A 78 3.25 2.36 -4.34
C ILE A 78 2.09 1.70 -5.09
N LEU A 79 1.27 2.49 -5.79
CA LEU A 79 0.14 1.96 -6.57
C LEU A 79 0.61 1.00 -7.67
N ARG A 80 1.69 1.35 -8.39
CA ARG A 80 2.28 0.51 -9.44
C ARG A 80 2.74 -0.84 -8.87
N LEU A 81 3.45 -0.84 -7.74
CA LEU A 81 3.98 -2.04 -7.11
C LEU A 81 2.86 -2.91 -6.52
N ALA A 82 1.88 -2.31 -5.85
CA ALA A 82 0.74 -3.02 -5.30
C ALA A 82 -0.12 -3.66 -6.40
N ALA A 83 -0.41 -2.93 -7.49
CA ALA A 83 -1.15 -3.46 -8.63
C ALA A 83 -0.39 -4.60 -9.32
N ALA A 84 0.91 -4.44 -9.56
CA ALA A 84 1.74 -5.50 -10.13
C ALA A 84 1.75 -6.76 -9.24
N HIS A 85 1.77 -6.57 -7.92
CA HIS A 85 1.67 -7.67 -6.97
C HIS A 85 0.31 -8.37 -7.04
N ALA A 86 -0.79 -7.61 -7.02
CA ALA A 86 -2.15 -8.14 -7.16
C ALA A 86 -2.29 -8.98 -8.45
N VAL A 87 -1.88 -8.43 -9.60
CA VAL A 87 -1.93 -9.16 -10.89
C VAL A 87 -1.14 -10.47 -10.83
N ARG A 88 0.04 -10.50 -10.19
CA ARG A 88 0.82 -11.74 -10.02
C ARG A 88 0.10 -12.77 -9.14
N LEU A 89 -0.61 -12.34 -8.09
CA LEU A 89 -1.43 -13.24 -7.28
C LEU A 89 -2.60 -13.80 -8.10
N LEU A 90 -3.29 -12.95 -8.86
CA LEU A 90 -4.40 -13.37 -9.71
C LEU A 90 -3.94 -14.35 -10.80
N ALA A 91 -2.81 -14.08 -11.47
CA ALA A 91 -2.25 -14.98 -12.47
C ALA A 91 -1.88 -16.37 -11.90
N ARG A 92 -1.46 -16.44 -10.63
CA ARG A 92 -1.23 -17.71 -9.92
C ARG A 92 -2.54 -18.40 -9.51
N ALA A 93 -3.56 -17.63 -9.16
CA ALA A 93 -4.86 -18.12 -8.76
C ALA A 93 -5.72 -18.58 -9.95
N LEU A 94 -5.41 -18.15 -11.18
CA LEU A 94 -6.14 -18.41 -12.42
C LEU A 94 -6.09 -19.87 -12.95
N GLY A 95 -6.03 -20.84 -12.03
CA GLY A 95 -6.75 -22.11 -12.16
C GLY A 95 -8.16 -22.11 -11.54
N GLY A 96 -8.59 -20.98 -10.97
CA GLY A 96 -9.90 -20.76 -10.37
C GLY A 96 -10.80 -19.88 -11.25
N GLU A 97 -12.08 -20.26 -11.32
CA GLU A 97 -13.14 -19.54 -12.00
C GLU A 97 -13.44 -18.21 -11.28
N TRP A 98 -13.77 -17.17 -12.04
CA TRP A 98 -14.17 -15.87 -11.51
C TRP A 98 -15.68 -15.73 -11.63
N GLU A 99 -16.35 -15.39 -10.53
CA GLU A 99 -17.76 -15.01 -10.55
C GLU A 99 -17.85 -13.48 -10.55
N LEU A 100 -18.51 -12.93 -11.57
CA LEU A 100 -18.81 -11.51 -11.65
C LEU A 100 -20.12 -11.24 -10.91
N VAL A 101 -20.03 -10.58 -9.76
CA VAL A 101 -21.21 -10.13 -9.00
C VAL A 101 -21.42 -8.64 -9.27
N TYR A 102 -22.55 -8.31 -9.90
CA TYR A 102 -23.02 -6.92 -9.97
C TYR A 102 -23.70 -6.58 -8.65
N VAL A 103 -23.21 -5.55 -7.96
CA VAL A 103 -23.89 -4.97 -6.80
C VAL A 103 -24.57 -3.69 -7.29
N ASP A 104 -25.87 -3.76 -7.52
CA ASP A 104 -26.69 -2.57 -7.75
C ASP A 104 -26.96 -1.91 -6.40
N GLU A 105 -26.43 -0.70 -6.18
CA GLU A 105 -26.66 0.07 -4.95
C GLU A 105 -28.14 0.48 -4.81
N ASP A 106 -28.90 0.48 -5.91
CA ASP A 106 -30.33 0.79 -5.92
C ASP A 106 -31.23 -0.34 -5.38
N ALA A 107 -30.70 -1.56 -5.22
CA ALA A 107 -31.48 -2.69 -4.70
C ALA A 107 -31.75 -2.61 -3.18
N GLN A 108 -30.99 -1.80 -2.43
CA GLN A 108 -31.18 -1.63 -0.99
C GLN A 108 -32.20 -0.54 -0.61
N LEU A 109 -32.54 0.39 -1.52
CA LEU A 109 -33.43 1.52 -1.22
C LEU A 109 -34.92 1.25 -1.51
N MET A 110 -35.28 0.09 -2.06
CA MET A 110 -36.68 -0.32 -2.27
C MET A 110 -37.18 -1.35 -1.24
N GLY A 111 -36.42 -1.54 -0.15
CA GLY A 111 -36.66 -2.55 0.87
C GLY A 111 -36.94 -1.99 2.26
N ASP A 112 -37.60 -0.84 2.38
CA ASP A 112 -38.30 -0.45 3.60
C ASP A 112 -39.54 0.36 3.19
N GLY A 113 -40.69 -0.02 3.75
CA GLY A 113 -42.04 0.27 3.28
C GLY A 113 -42.58 1.68 3.51
#